data_AF-A0A259H0N5-F1
#
_entry.id   AF-A0A259H0N5-F1
#
_cell.length_a   1.000
_cell.length_b   1.000
_cell.length_c   1.000
_cell.angle_alpha   90.00
_cell.angle_beta   90.00
_cell.angle_gamma   90.00
#
_symmetry.space_group_name_H-M   'P 1'
#
loop_
_entity.id
_entity.type
_entity.pdbx_description
1 polymer ?
#
loop_
_entity_poly.entity_id
_entity_poly.type
_entity_poly.pdbx_seq_one_letter_code
_entity_poly.pdbx_strand_id
1 'polypeptide(L)'
;KLEGIDLSKLLHRVEPVEGTTLNWSGTQDHGLEAALDQDLIKASAAALESGQAVRLERTVINVNRTVGAMLSGEVAKKYGHKGLPDNTVHISFKGVAGQSFAAFLAHGVTLDLVGDANDYVGKGLSGGRVIVRPPAHVERDPAENIIVGNTVLYGAIAGEAYFNGVGGERFAVRNSGAIAVVEGTGDHGCEYMTGGVVAVLGRTGRNFAAGMSGGVAYVYDVDGNFAQLVNGAMVDVLPVSAERDEDDGAGRPQQRGVDVYDYGMGDMLRHDAERLRVLVERHHLYTGSKRAREILDNWAEALPKFVKVMPRDYARALRQMEAERLEAASVAAE
;
A
#
# COMPACT_ATOMS: atom_id res chain seq x y z
N LYS A 1 -23.27 44.82 26.47
CA LYS A 1 -22.57 43.87 25.55
C LYS A 1 -23.42 42.65 25.17
N LEU A 2 -24.56 42.38 25.82
CA LEU A 2 -25.49 41.27 25.47
C LEU A 2 -26.83 41.75 24.88
N GLU A 3 -27.10 43.05 24.86
CA GLU A 3 -28.31 43.60 24.22
C GLU A 3 -28.23 43.45 22.69
N GLY A 4 -29.28 42.90 22.10
CA GLY A 4 -29.43 42.75 20.64
C GLY A 4 -29.01 41.38 20.08
N ILE A 5 -28.60 40.42 20.92
CA ILE A 5 -28.32 39.06 20.45
C ILE A 5 -29.64 38.31 20.26
N ASP A 6 -30.00 38.06 19.01
CA ASP A 6 -31.14 37.22 18.63
C ASP A 6 -30.70 35.76 18.45
N LEU A 7 -31.10 34.90 19.41
CA LEU A 7 -30.85 33.47 19.38
C LEU A 7 -32.02 32.68 18.75
N SER A 8 -33.04 33.34 18.21
CA SER A 8 -34.24 32.68 17.65
C SER A 8 -33.89 31.60 16.63
N LYS A 9 -32.88 31.83 15.78
CA LYS A 9 -32.39 30.84 14.81
C LYS A 9 -31.73 29.62 15.44
N LEU A 10 -31.10 29.76 16.60
CA LEU A 10 -30.48 28.65 17.34
C LEU A 10 -31.50 27.89 18.21
N LEU A 11 -32.52 28.58 18.70
CA LEU A 11 -33.56 28.02 19.57
C LEU A 11 -34.80 27.56 18.79
N HIS A 12 -34.85 27.78 17.48
CA HIS A 12 -35.96 27.37 16.62
C HIS A 12 -36.11 25.84 16.66
N ARG A 13 -37.29 25.38 17.09
CA ARG A 13 -37.69 23.98 17.01
C ARG A 13 -38.53 23.80 15.75
N VAL A 14 -38.09 22.88 14.88
CA VAL A 14 -38.86 22.44 13.72
C VAL A 14 -39.87 21.40 14.21
N GLU A 15 -41.14 21.63 13.94
CA GLU A 15 -42.18 20.64 14.21
C GLU A 15 -41.95 19.40 13.34
N PRO A 16 -41.98 18.18 13.92
CA PRO A 16 -41.77 16.97 13.16
C PRO A 16 -42.89 16.81 12.11
N VAL A 17 -42.51 16.39 10.91
CA VAL A 17 -43.48 16.00 9.87
C VAL A 17 -44.36 14.88 10.43
N GLU A 18 -45.66 14.91 10.14
CA GLU A 18 -46.61 13.89 10.60
C GLU A 18 -46.09 12.48 10.27
N GLY A 19 -46.07 11.60 11.28
CA GLY A 19 -45.48 10.26 11.17
C GLY A 19 -43.98 10.14 11.46
N THR A 20 -43.30 11.24 11.82
CA THR A 20 -41.88 11.22 12.24
C THR A 20 -41.70 11.42 13.74
N THR A 21 -40.55 11.01 14.29
CA THR A 21 -40.23 11.14 15.72
C THR A 21 -39.05 12.07 15.94
N LEU A 22 -39.08 12.81 17.06
CA LEU A 22 -37.95 13.65 17.49
C LEU A 22 -36.81 12.85 18.15
N ASN A 23 -37.07 11.59 18.49
CA ASN A 23 -36.13 10.70 19.15
C ASN A 23 -35.60 9.64 18.18
N TRP A 24 -34.47 9.01 18.52
CA TRP A 24 -33.95 7.86 17.79
C TRP A 24 -34.95 6.69 17.86
N SER A 25 -35.55 6.35 16.71
CA SER A 25 -36.65 5.39 16.60
C SER A 25 -36.43 4.31 15.54
N GLY A 26 -35.29 4.32 14.84
CA GLY A 26 -35.01 3.40 13.74
C GLY A 26 -33.53 3.08 13.59
N THR A 27 -33.25 1.92 13.02
CA THR A 27 -31.92 1.49 12.59
C THR A 27 -31.72 1.79 11.10
N GLN A 28 -30.46 1.88 10.66
CA GLN A 28 -30.13 2.04 9.25
C GLN A 28 -29.88 0.65 8.63
N ASP A 29 -30.53 0.38 7.51
CA ASP A 29 -30.18 -0.76 6.66
C ASP A 29 -29.17 -0.29 5.59
N HIS A 30 -27.97 -0.85 5.65
CA HIS A 30 -26.89 -0.54 4.73
C HIS A 30 -26.81 -1.52 3.55
N GLY A 31 -27.68 -2.52 3.46
CA GLY A 31 -27.71 -3.51 2.38
C GLY A 31 -26.49 -4.44 2.34
N LEU A 32 -25.79 -4.63 3.47
CA LEU A 32 -24.57 -5.43 3.56
C LEU A 32 -24.80 -6.93 3.31
N GLU A 33 -26.05 -7.38 3.39
CA GLU A 33 -26.50 -8.73 3.02
C GLU A 33 -26.15 -9.07 1.56
N ALA A 34 -26.11 -8.08 0.67
CA ALA A 34 -25.82 -8.26 -0.76
C ALA A 34 -24.33 -8.04 -1.11
N ALA A 35 -23.48 -7.73 -0.13
CA ALA A 35 -22.06 -7.52 -0.36
C ALA A 35 -21.37 -8.82 -0.78
N LEU A 36 -20.45 -8.74 -1.76
CA LEU A 36 -19.68 -9.90 -2.24
C LEU A 36 -18.95 -10.62 -1.09
N ASP A 37 -18.51 -9.86 -0.08
CA ASP A 37 -17.83 -10.42 1.08
C ASP A 37 -18.65 -11.44 1.88
N GLN A 38 -19.99 -11.43 1.80
CA GLN A 38 -20.81 -12.49 2.43
C GLN A 38 -20.46 -13.87 1.86
N ASP A 39 -20.27 -13.95 0.53
CA ASP A 39 -19.78 -15.15 -0.12
C ASP A 39 -18.32 -15.44 0.26
N LEU A 40 -17.46 -14.42 0.28
CA LEU A 40 -16.03 -14.61 0.60
C LEU A 40 -15.82 -15.14 2.02
N ILE A 41 -16.57 -14.62 3.00
CA ILE A 41 -16.55 -15.07 4.40
C ILE A 41 -17.00 -16.52 4.48
N LYS A 42 -18.15 -16.84 3.88
CA LYS A 42 -18.69 -18.21 3.88
C LYS A 42 -17.72 -19.20 3.22
N ALA A 43 -17.15 -18.83 2.08
CA ALA A 43 -16.20 -19.65 1.34
C ALA A 43 -14.84 -19.78 2.06
N SER A 44 -14.51 -18.87 2.98
CA SER A 44 -13.28 -18.88 3.77
C SER A 44 -13.45 -19.44 5.17
N ALA A 45 -14.59 -20.08 5.50
CA ALA A 45 -14.90 -20.58 6.84
C ALA A 45 -13.77 -21.46 7.41
N ALA A 46 -13.21 -22.39 6.63
CA ALA A 46 -12.10 -23.24 7.08
C ALA A 46 -10.85 -22.44 7.49
N ALA A 47 -10.51 -21.38 6.75
CA ALA A 47 -9.41 -20.49 7.11
C ALA A 47 -9.71 -19.69 8.37
N LEU A 48 -10.94 -19.16 8.47
CA LEU A 48 -11.38 -18.38 9.62
C LEU A 48 -11.51 -19.24 10.89
N GLU A 49 -11.84 -20.52 10.77
CA GLU A 49 -12.07 -21.42 11.90
C GLU A 49 -10.78 -22.04 12.43
N SER A 50 -9.97 -22.61 11.54
CA SER A 50 -8.81 -23.45 11.88
C SER A 50 -7.50 -22.99 11.26
N GLY A 51 -7.48 -21.89 10.50
CA GLY A 51 -6.29 -21.40 9.80
C GLY A 51 -5.89 -22.23 8.58
N GLN A 52 -6.77 -23.13 8.12
CA GLN A 52 -6.52 -23.94 6.93
C GLN A 52 -6.42 -23.06 5.68
N ALA A 53 -5.45 -23.35 4.81
CA ALA A 53 -5.30 -22.61 3.57
C ALA A 53 -6.51 -22.80 2.63
N VAL A 54 -7.05 -21.71 2.10
CA VAL A 54 -8.20 -21.64 1.20
C VAL A 54 -7.82 -20.87 -0.06
N ARG A 55 -8.19 -21.43 -1.21
CA ARG A 55 -7.99 -20.85 -2.55
C ARG A 55 -9.33 -20.70 -3.25
N LEU A 56 -9.65 -19.50 -3.70
CA LEU A 56 -10.94 -19.17 -4.32
C LEU A 56 -10.73 -18.45 -5.65
N GLU A 57 -11.63 -18.69 -6.59
CA GLU A 57 -11.77 -17.86 -7.80
C GLU A 57 -13.14 -17.19 -7.81
N ARG A 58 -13.18 -15.90 -8.13
CA ARG A 58 -14.42 -15.12 -8.22
C ARG A 58 -14.36 -14.11 -9.37
N THR A 59 -15.54 -13.63 -9.78
CA THR A 59 -15.65 -12.48 -10.68
C THR A 59 -15.92 -11.24 -9.85
N VAL A 60 -15.37 -10.10 -10.28
CA VAL A 60 -15.66 -8.80 -9.68
C VAL A 60 -16.08 -7.81 -10.77
N ILE A 61 -17.09 -7.00 -10.45
CA ILE A 61 -17.55 -5.89 -11.30
C ILE A 61 -17.55 -4.59 -10.49
N ASN A 62 -17.60 -3.45 -11.17
CA ASN A 62 -17.36 -2.13 -10.57
C ASN A 62 -18.35 -1.75 -9.45
N VAL A 63 -19.53 -2.38 -9.39
CA VAL A 63 -20.50 -2.21 -8.30
C VAL A 63 -20.09 -2.94 -7.01
N ASN A 64 -19.22 -3.94 -7.10
CA ASN A 64 -18.63 -4.62 -5.94
C ASN A 64 -17.56 -3.70 -5.33
N ARG A 65 -17.98 -2.91 -4.34
CA ARG A 65 -17.11 -2.01 -3.58
C ARG A 65 -16.58 -2.71 -2.34
N THR A 66 -15.46 -2.22 -1.81
CA THR A 66 -14.88 -2.66 -0.53
C THR A 66 -14.63 -4.17 -0.41
N VAL A 67 -14.38 -4.84 -1.55
CA VAL A 67 -14.20 -6.29 -1.58
C VAL A 67 -13.02 -6.70 -0.71
N GLY A 68 -13.25 -7.65 0.19
CA GLY A 68 -12.30 -8.19 1.16
C GLY A 68 -12.29 -7.47 2.52
N ALA A 69 -12.98 -6.34 2.67
CA ALA A 69 -12.98 -5.56 3.90
C ALA A 69 -13.73 -6.26 5.05
N MET A 70 -14.90 -6.86 4.79
CA MET A 70 -15.65 -7.58 5.83
C MET A 70 -14.95 -8.90 6.17
N LEU A 71 -14.42 -9.60 5.17
CA LEU A 71 -13.57 -10.79 5.40
C LEU A 71 -12.38 -10.45 6.30
N SER A 72 -11.71 -9.33 6.05
CA SER A 72 -10.61 -8.86 6.89
C SER A 72 -11.07 -8.47 8.29
N GLY A 73 -12.28 -7.93 8.42
CA GLY A 73 -12.95 -7.72 9.70
C GLY A 73 -13.11 -8.99 10.51
N GLU A 74 -13.51 -10.10 9.88
CA GLU A 74 -13.62 -11.41 10.55
C GLU A 74 -12.24 -11.96 10.96
N VAL A 75 -11.22 -11.81 10.12
CA VAL A 75 -9.83 -12.16 10.48
C VAL A 75 -9.36 -11.33 11.68
N ALA A 76 -9.56 -10.00 11.65
CA ALA A 76 -9.12 -9.10 12.71
C ALA A 76 -9.85 -9.35 14.04
N LYS A 77 -11.17 -9.62 14.01
CA LYS A 77 -11.95 -9.96 15.21
C LYS A 77 -11.40 -11.19 15.93
N LYS A 78 -10.94 -12.19 15.17
CA LYS A 78 -10.49 -13.47 15.74
C LYS A 78 -8.99 -13.53 16.03
N TYR A 79 -8.16 -12.97 15.15
CA TYR A 79 -6.71 -13.13 15.19
C TYR A 79 -5.97 -11.81 15.49
N GLY A 80 -6.69 -10.69 15.62
CA GLY A 80 -6.10 -9.36 15.79
C GLY A 80 -5.22 -8.96 14.60
N HIS A 81 -4.30 -8.02 14.82
CA HIS A 81 -3.41 -7.54 13.76
C HIS A 81 -2.42 -8.60 13.26
N LYS A 82 -2.02 -9.55 14.13
CA LYS A 82 -1.18 -10.69 13.74
C LYS A 82 -1.78 -11.47 12.57
N GLY A 83 -3.12 -11.52 12.49
CA GLY A 83 -3.84 -12.14 11.38
C GLY A 83 -3.57 -13.65 11.26
N LEU A 84 -3.78 -14.16 10.05
CA LEU A 84 -3.51 -15.53 9.68
C LEU A 84 -2.06 -15.67 9.17
N PRO A 85 -1.49 -16.89 9.13
CA PRO A 85 -0.25 -17.13 8.40
C PRO A 85 -0.32 -16.58 6.97
N ASP A 86 0.84 -16.19 6.41
CA ASP A 86 0.88 -15.60 5.08
C ASP A 86 0.18 -16.49 4.03
N ASN A 87 -0.61 -15.86 3.16
CA ASN A 87 -1.29 -16.51 2.05
C ASN A 87 -2.26 -17.65 2.45
N THR A 88 -2.77 -17.65 3.70
CA THR A 88 -3.80 -18.60 4.15
C THR A 88 -5.08 -18.45 3.36
N VAL A 89 -5.56 -17.23 3.10
CA VAL A 89 -6.71 -17.00 2.21
C VAL A 89 -6.20 -16.33 0.94
N HIS A 90 -6.34 -16.99 -0.20
CA HIS A 90 -6.00 -16.41 -1.50
C HIS A 90 -7.21 -16.42 -2.40
N ILE A 91 -7.60 -15.25 -2.90
CA ILE A 91 -8.77 -15.08 -3.76
C ILE A 91 -8.31 -14.45 -5.07
N SER A 92 -8.43 -15.22 -6.15
CA SER A 92 -8.18 -14.73 -7.50
C SER A 92 -9.48 -14.16 -8.08
N PHE A 93 -9.42 -12.93 -8.56
CA PHE A 93 -10.51 -12.23 -9.20
C PHE A 93 -10.26 -12.02 -10.68
N LYS A 94 -11.35 -12.03 -11.47
CA LYS A 94 -11.37 -11.57 -12.85
C LYS A 94 -12.41 -10.46 -13.00
N GLY A 95 -12.06 -9.38 -13.68
CA GLY A 95 -12.99 -8.29 -14.02
C GLY A 95 -12.53 -6.92 -13.55
N VAL A 96 -13.47 -6.04 -13.21
CA VAL A 96 -13.19 -4.64 -12.86
C VAL A 96 -13.61 -4.41 -11.42
N ALA A 97 -12.68 -4.18 -10.51
CA ALA A 97 -13.02 -3.97 -9.12
C ALA A 97 -13.55 -2.55 -8.86
N GLY A 98 -14.59 -2.47 -8.03
CA GLY A 98 -15.13 -1.21 -7.56
C GLY A 98 -14.20 -0.48 -6.60
N GLN A 99 -14.68 0.67 -6.13
CA GLN A 99 -14.00 1.53 -5.16
C GLN A 99 -13.58 0.77 -3.90
N SER A 100 -12.40 1.10 -3.37
CA SER A 100 -11.87 0.53 -2.12
C SER A 100 -11.65 -0.99 -2.13
N PHE A 101 -11.35 -1.58 -3.29
CA PHE A 101 -10.92 -2.98 -3.36
C PHE A 101 -9.75 -3.23 -2.40
N ALA A 102 -9.80 -4.33 -1.63
CA ALA A 102 -8.81 -4.67 -0.62
C ALA A 102 -8.62 -3.63 0.52
N ALA A 103 -9.64 -2.84 0.84
CA ALA A 103 -9.57 -1.93 1.97
C ALA A 103 -9.40 -2.70 3.29
N PHE A 104 -8.48 -2.23 4.14
CA PHE A 104 -8.16 -2.82 5.45
C PHE A 104 -7.75 -4.29 5.40
N LEU A 105 -7.20 -4.76 4.27
CA LEU A 105 -6.89 -6.16 4.07
C LEU A 105 -5.94 -6.68 5.16
N ALA A 106 -6.40 -7.70 5.90
CA ALA A 106 -5.68 -8.25 7.04
C ALA A 106 -4.55 -9.20 6.63
N HIS A 107 -3.55 -9.37 7.50
CA HIS A 107 -2.46 -10.32 7.29
C HIS A 107 -2.96 -11.76 7.08
N GLY A 108 -2.35 -12.43 6.12
CA GLY A 108 -2.74 -13.77 5.67
C GLY A 108 -3.82 -13.80 4.59
N VAL A 109 -4.40 -12.66 4.21
CA VAL A 109 -5.33 -12.55 3.08
C VAL A 109 -4.62 -11.97 1.86
N THR A 110 -4.73 -12.64 0.71
CA THR A 110 -4.21 -12.23 -0.60
C THR A 110 -5.36 -12.08 -1.59
N LEU A 111 -5.49 -10.91 -2.20
CA LEU A 111 -6.42 -10.68 -3.33
C LEU A 111 -5.61 -10.45 -4.61
N ASP A 112 -5.74 -11.35 -5.59
CA ASP A 112 -5.08 -11.29 -6.91
C ASP A 112 -6.09 -10.99 -8.01
N LEU A 113 -6.06 -9.79 -8.56
CA LEU A 113 -6.99 -9.33 -9.59
C LEU A 113 -6.35 -9.34 -10.97
N VAL A 114 -6.93 -10.14 -11.87
CA VAL A 114 -6.69 -10.04 -13.31
C VAL A 114 -7.75 -9.13 -13.93
N GLY A 115 -7.36 -7.90 -14.26
CA GLY A 115 -8.25 -6.82 -14.68
C GLY A 115 -7.74 -5.46 -14.22
N ASP A 116 -8.65 -4.57 -13.84
CA ASP A 116 -8.34 -3.23 -13.33
C ASP A 116 -9.22 -2.88 -12.11
N ALA A 117 -8.84 -1.84 -11.36
CA ALA A 117 -9.56 -1.42 -10.17
C ALA A 117 -9.71 0.11 -10.10
N ASN A 118 -10.79 0.56 -9.46
CA ASN A 118 -11.10 1.98 -9.26
C ASN A 118 -10.25 2.60 -8.13
N ASP A 119 -10.67 3.74 -7.56
CA ASP A 119 -9.90 4.44 -6.53
C ASP A 119 -9.84 3.66 -5.20
N TYR A 120 -8.90 4.07 -4.34
CA TYR A 120 -8.73 3.60 -2.97
C TYR A 120 -8.35 2.13 -2.81
N VAL A 121 -7.76 1.51 -3.83
CA VAL A 121 -7.23 0.14 -3.72
C VAL A 121 -6.27 0.05 -2.54
N GLY A 122 -6.48 -0.93 -1.67
CA GLY A 122 -5.66 -1.10 -0.47
C GLY A 122 -5.76 0.05 0.53
N LYS A 123 -6.85 0.84 0.55
CA LYS A 123 -7.08 1.86 1.57
C LYS A 123 -6.91 1.27 2.97
N GLY A 124 -6.04 1.85 3.77
CA GLY A 124 -5.72 1.37 5.10
C GLY A 124 -5.20 -0.07 5.13
N LEU A 125 -4.48 -0.52 4.08
CA LEU A 125 -3.90 -1.87 4.02
C LEU A 125 -3.22 -2.22 5.36
N SER A 126 -3.59 -3.37 5.92
CA SER A 126 -3.32 -3.73 7.31
C SER A 126 -2.64 -5.10 7.43
N GLY A 127 -1.83 -5.44 6.43
CA GLY A 127 -0.98 -6.62 6.43
C GLY A 127 -1.27 -7.64 5.33
N GLY A 128 -2.38 -7.50 4.61
CA GLY A 128 -2.69 -8.36 3.48
C GLY A 128 -1.84 -8.07 2.24
N ARG A 129 -2.01 -8.91 1.21
CA ARG A 129 -1.36 -8.76 -0.10
C ARG A 129 -2.38 -8.42 -1.19
N VAL A 130 -2.11 -7.37 -1.96
CA VAL A 130 -2.95 -6.94 -3.09
C VAL A 130 -2.15 -7.02 -4.38
N ILE A 131 -2.67 -7.71 -5.38
CA ILE A 131 -2.03 -7.87 -6.68
C ILE A 131 -3.05 -7.44 -7.75
N VAL A 132 -2.65 -6.57 -8.68
CA VAL A 132 -3.49 -6.19 -9.83
C VAL A 132 -2.64 -6.23 -11.09
N ARG A 133 -3.13 -6.93 -12.11
CA ARG A 133 -2.44 -7.10 -13.40
C ARG A 133 -3.43 -7.18 -14.56
N PRO A 134 -3.06 -6.67 -15.75
CA PRO A 134 -3.93 -6.72 -16.91
C PRO A 134 -4.16 -8.18 -17.36
N PRO A 135 -5.32 -8.47 -17.99
CA PRO A 135 -5.52 -9.75 -18.66
C PRO A 135 -4.49 -9.99 -19.76
N ALA A 136 -4.00 -11.23 -19.90
CA ALA A 136 -2.93 -11.57 -20.85
C ALA A 136 -3.27 -11.31 -22.33
N HIS A 137 -4.57 -11.20 -22.69
CA HIS A 137 -5.02 -10.92 -24.05
C HIS A 137 -5.05 -9.42 -24.39
N VAL A 138 -4.77 -8.53 -23.42
CA VAL A 138 -4.74 -7.09 -23.64
C VAL A 138 -3.37 -6.68 -24.16
N GLU A 139 -3.33 -6.18 -25.39
CA GLU A 139 -2.13 -5.66 -26.04
C GLU A 139 -1.95 -4.16 -25.74
N ARG A 140 -1.67 -3.84 -24.48
CA ARG A 140 -1.31 -2.47 -24.06
C ARG A 140 -0.07 -2.53 -23.19
N ASP A 141 0.78 -1.51 -23.28
CA ASP A 141 1.91 -1.37 -22.37
C ASP A 141 1.38 -1.01 -20.96
N PRO A 142 1.53 -1.89 -19.95
CA PRO A 142 1.08 -1.58 -18.60
C PRO A 142 1.70 -0.29 -18.05
N ALA A 143 2.97 0.01 -18.38
CA ALA A 143 3.67 1.18 -17.87
C ALA A 143 3.14 2.52 -18.43
N GLU A 144 2.27 2.48 -19.45
CA GLU A 144 1.60 3.66 -20.03
C GLU A 144 0.09 3.68 -19.75
N ASN A 145 -0.45 2.69 -19.03
CA ASN A 145 -1.88 2.51 -18.85
C ASN A 145 -2.27 2.42 -17.37
N ILE A 146 -3.35 3.11 -17.00
CA ILE A 146 -3.89 3.09 -15.64
C ILE A 146 -4.46 1.70 -15.34
N ILE A 147 -4.01 1.11 -14.24
CA ILE A 147 -4.48 -0.20 -13.74
C ILE A 147 -5.23 -0.07 -12.40
N VAL A 148 -4.91 0.96 -11.63
CA VAL A 148 -5.59 1.32 -10.37
C VAL A 148 -5.83 2.83 -10.30
N GLY A 149 -6.95 3.24 -9.70
CA GLY A 149 -7.35 4.65 -9.61
C GLY A 149 -6.51 5.49 -8.65
N ASN A 150 -7.13 6.51 -8.07
CA ASN A 150 -6.51 7.50 -7.19
C ASN A 150 -6.44 7.03 -5.74
N THR A 151 -5.59 7.70 -4.94
CA THR A 151 -5.53 7.58 -3.48
C THR A 151 -5.37 6.12 -3.01
N VAL A 152 -4.61 5.36 -3.79
CA VAL A 152 -4.26 3.96 -3.54
C VAL A 152 -3.36 3.89 -2.29
N LEU A 153 -3.58 2.88 -1.45
CA LEU A 153 -2.87 2.67 -0.18
C LEU A 153 -3.01 3.82 0.82
N TYR A 154 -4.12 4.56 0.75
CA TYR A 154 -4.36 5.68 1.68
C TYR A 154 -4.27 5.23 3.13
N GLY A 155 -3.28 5.73 3.87
CA GLY A 155 -3.13 5.43 5.29
C GLY A 155 -2.76 3.96 5.57
N ALA A 156 -2.21 3.24 4.61
CA ALA A 156 -1.77 1.86 4.80
C ALA A 156 -0.71 1.77 5.91
N ILE A 157 -0.80 0.74 6.75
CA ILE A 157 0.07 0.56 7.93
C ILE A 157 0.98 -0.66 7.81
N ALA A 158 0.61 -1.64 6.99
CA ALA A 158 1.35 -2.88 6.78
C ALA A 158 0.82 -3.58 5.51
N GLY A 159 1.59 -4.53 4.97
CA GLY A 159 1.17 -5.36 3.84
C GLY A 159 1.93 -5.06 2.55
N GLU A 160 1.59 -5.80 1.51
CA GLU A 160 2.28 -5.77 0.22
C GLU A 160 1.30 -5.46 -0.92
N ALA A 161 1.72 -4.63 -1.87
CA ALA A 161 0.91 -4.27 -3.03
C ALA A 161 1.74 -4.30 -4.33
N TYR A 162 1.22 -4.96 -5.36
CA TYR A 162 1.91 -5.12 -6.64
C TYR A 162 0.96 -4.77 -7.79
N PHE A 163 1.29 -3.72 -8.53
CA PHE A 163 0.43 -3.17 -9.58
C PHE A 163 1.18 -3.17 -10.91
N ASN A 164 0.83 -4.10 -11.80
CA ASN A 164 1.38 -4.15 -13.15
C ASN A 164 0.63 -3.12 -14.01
N GLY A 165 1.02 -1.87 -13.83
CA GLY A 165 0.53 -0.71 -14.57
C GLY A 165 0.64 0.58 -13.77
N VAL A 166 -0.01 1.64 -14.25
CA VAL A 166 0.05 2.99 -13.67
C VAL A 166 -1.03 3.17 -12.58
N GLY A 167 -0.63 3.70 -11.43
CA GLY A 167 -1.55 4.21 -10.42
C GLY A 167 -1.99 5.65 -10.71
N GLY A 168 -3.19 6.02 -10.31
CA GLY A 168 -3.68 7.39 -10.42
C GLY A 168 -2.95 8.40 -9.54
N GLU A 169 -3.60 9.53 -9.28
CA GLU A 169 -3.08 10.57 -8.40
C GLU A 169 -3.03 10.10 -6.93
N ARG A 170 -2.15 10.71 -6.13
CA ARG A 170 -2.02 10.45 -4.69
C ARG A 170 -1.76 8.98 -4.36
N PHE A 171 -1.02 8.28 -5.22
CA PHE A 171 -0.59 6.93 -4.93
C PHE A 171 0.24 6.89 -3.64
N ALA A 172 -0.04 5.93 -2.75
CA ALA A 172 0.62 5.77 -1.45
C ALA A 172 0.55 7.00 -0.54
N VAL A 173 -0.49 7.82 -0.68
CA VAL A 173 -0.72 8.97 0.20
C VAL A 173 -0.90 8.53 1.65
N ARG A 174 -0.15 9.15 2.57
CA ARG A 174 -0.10 8.77 3.98
C ARG A 174 0.23 7.29 4.24
N ASN A 175 0.96 6.63 3.34
CA ASN A 175 1.49 5.30 3.63
C ASN A 175 2.41 5.37 4.86
N SER A 176 2.20 4.47 5.82
CA SER A 176 2.88 4.42 7.11
C SER A 176 3.64 3.12 7.33
N GLY A 177 3.58 2.16 6.41
CA GLY A 177 4.26 0.88 6.60
C GLY A 177 4.04 -0.19 5.53
N ALA A 178 3.18 0.04 4.53
CA ALA A 178 3.03 -0.92 3.44
C ALA A 178 4.18 -0.84 2.43
N ILE A 179 4.43 -1.97 1.79
CA ILE A 179 5.32 -2.09 0.64
C ILE A 179 4.50 -2.04 -0.63
N ALA A 180 4.94 -1.27 -1.61
CA ALA A 180 4.27 -1.20 -2.90
C ALA A 180 5.24 -1.19 -4.08
N VAL A 181 4.88 -1.88 -5.15
CA VAL A 181 5.53 -1.76 -6.46
C VAL A 181 4.48 -1.42 -7.51
N VAL A 182 4.74 -0.39 -8.31
CA VAL A 182 3.85 0.12 -9.37
C VAL A 182 4.67 0.53 -10.59
N GLU A 183 4.12 0.50 -11.80
CA GLU A 183 4.86 0.80 -13.03
C GLU A 183 4.77 2.26 -13.49
N GLY A 184 4.06 3.07 -12.73
CA GLY A 184 3.99 4.52 -12.87
C GLY A 184 2.97 5.10 -11.89
N THR A 185 2.99 6.41 -11.69
CA THR A 185 1.98 7.08 -10.84
C THR A 185 1.65 8.47 -11.36
N GLY A 186 0.43 8.93 -11.11
CA GLY A 186 0.03 10.32 -11.32
C GLY A 186 0.67 11.31 -10.33
N ASP A 187 0.13 12.52 -10.28
CA ASP A 187 0.60 13.61 -9.40
C ASP A 187 0.45 13.23 -7.91
N HIS A 188 1.27 13.85 -7.05
CA HIS A 188 1.23 13.69 -5.59
C HIS A 188 1.54 12.27 -5.09
N GLY A 189 2.32 11.48 -5.82
CA GLY A 189 2.80 10.18 -5.35
C GLY A 189 3.58 10.30 -4.03
N CYS A 190 3.34 9.38 -3.09
CA CYS A 190 3.93 9.33 -1.75
C CYS A 190 3.72 10.60 -0.90
N GLU A 191 2.69 11.39 -1.19
CA GLU A 191 2.35 12.57 -0.41
C GLU A 191 2.05 12.19 1.05
N TYR A 192 2.63 12.90 2.01
CA TYR A 192 2.50 12.65 3.46
C TYR A 192 2.86 11.23 3.92
N MET A 193 3.64 10.47 3.14
CA MET A 193 4.13 9.15 3.54
C MET A 193 5.05 9.28 4.77
N THR A 194 4.82 8.42 5.77
CA THR A 194 5.52 8.42 7.06
C THR A 194 6.23 7.09 7.37
N GLY A 195 6.08 6.09 6.49
CA GLY A 195 6.73 4.79 6.63
C GLY A 195 6.43 3.87 5.44
N GLY A 196 7.07 2.71 5.41
CA GLY A 196 6.94 1.73 4.32
C GLY A 196 7.95 1.96 3.19
N VAL A 197 7.84 1.16 2.13
CA VAL A 197 8.75 1.18 0.99
C VAL A 197 7.97 1.16 -0.32
N VAL A 198 8.20 2.14 -1.20
CA VAL A 198 7.52 2.23 -2.50
C VAL A 198 8.55 2.15 -3.63
N ALA A 199 8.34 1.30 -4.63
CA ALA A 199 9.10 1.31 -5.88
C ALA A 199 8.19 1.68 -7.05
N VAL A 200 8.52 2.75 -7.75
CA VAL A 200 7.88 3.16 -9.00
C VAL A 200 8.80 2.79 -10.15
N LEU A 201 8.40 1.78 -10.93
CA LEU A 201 9.20 1.26 -12.03
C LEU A 201 9.03 2.08 -13.32
N GLY A 202 8.46 3.28 -13.26
CA GLY A 202 8.28 4.14 -14.43
C GLY A 202 7.97 5.59 -14.08
N ARG A 203 7.23 6.27 -14.94
CA ARG A 203 7.01 7.72 -14.84
C ARG A 203 6.19 8.08 -13.60
N THR A 204 6.52 9.22 -13.00
CA THR A 204 5.76 9.84 -11.91
C THR A 204 5.08 11.13 -12.39
N GLY A 205 4.04 11.55 -11.69
CA GLY A 205 3.51 12.92 -11.80
C GLY A 205 4.29 13.92 -10.95
N ARG A 206 3.79 15.16 -10.92
CA ARG A 206 4.37 16.31 -10.21
C ARG A 206 4.13 16.21 -8.70
N ASN A 207 4.91 17.01 -7.96
CA ASN A 207 4.79 17.18 -6.52
C ASN A 207 4.93 15.85 -5.74
N PHE A 208 5.74 14.93 -6.29
CA PHE A 208 6.04 13.64 -5.65
C PHE A 208 6.72 13.88 -4.29
N ALA A 209 6.38 13.07 -3.29
CA ALA A 209 6.92 13.11 -1.92
C ALA A 209 6.66 14.42 -1.14
N ALA A 210 5.66 15.22 -1.55
CA ALA A 210 5.28 16.41 -0.78
C ALA A 210 4.84 16.03 0.63
N GLY A 211 5.47 16.64 1.64
CA GLY A 211 5.20 16.33 3.05
C GLY A 211 5.60 14.91 3.48
N MET A 212 6.36 14.17 2.67
CA MET A 212 6.89 12.85 3.04
C MET A 212 7.90 13.01 4.17
N SER A 213 7.61 12.40 5.32
CA SER A 213 8.40 12.54 6.56
C SER A 213 9.00 11.22 7.04
N GLY A 214 8.69 10.10 6.42
CA GLY A 214 9.28 8.79 6.72
C GLY A 214 9.05 7.74 5.64
N GLY A 215 9.78 6.63 5.76
CA GLY A 215 9.83 5.58 4.73
C GLY A 215 10.83 5.90 3.60
N VAL A 216 10.87 5.04 2.60
CA VAL A 216 11.75 5.17 1.43
C VAL A 216 10.96 4.95 0.14
N ALA A 217 11.24 5.76 -0.88
CA ALA A 217 10.75 5.48 -2.23
C ALA A 217 11.91 5.33 -3.23
N TYR A 218 11.74 4.46 -4.22
CA TYR A 218 12.64 4.32 -5.37
C TYR A 218 11.88 4.65 -6.63
N VAL A 219 12.50 5.42 -7.52
CA VAL A 219 11.91 5.78 -8.81
C VAL A 219 12.86 5.40 -9.92
N TYR A 220 12.37 4.69 -10.93
CA TYR A 220 13.10 4.36 -12.14
C TYR A 220 13.08 5.54 -13.12
N ASP A 221 14.02 6.46 -12.95
CA ASP A 221 14.13 7.73 -13.69
C ASP A 221 14.92 7.56 -14.98
N VAL A 222 14.33 6.85 -15.95
CA VAL A 222 14.97 6.58 -17.25
C VAL A 222 15.27 7.86 -18.03
N ASP A 223 14.41 8.87 -17.92
CA ASP A 223 14.50 10.13 -18.67
C ASP A 223 15.38 11.19 -17.95
N GLY A 224 15.79 10.94 -16.71
CA GLY A 224 16.59 11.88 -15.91
C GLY A 224 15.84 13.15 -15.52
N ASN A 225 14.50 13.13 -15.49
CA ASN A 225 13.67 14.32 -15.26
C ASN A 225 12.94 14.31 -13.91
N PHE A 226 13.08 13.25 -13.11
CA PHE A 226 12.39 13.11 -11.82
C PHE A 226 12.71 14.26 -10.84
N ALA A 227 13.92 14.82 -10.91
CA ALA A 227 14.32 15.96 -10.08
C ALA A 227 13.43 17.20 -10.23
N GLN A 228 12.72 17.34 -11.36
CA GLN A 228 11.76 18.44 -11.59
C GLN A 228 10.34 18.12 -11.09
N LEU A 229 10.07 16.84 -10.83
CA LEU A 229 8.76 16.32 -10.45
C LEU A 229 8.62 16.12 -8.94
N VAL A 230 9.75 15.95 -8.24
CA VAL A 230 9.80 15.79 -6.79
C VAL A 230 9.65 17.12 -6.05
N ASN A 231 8.94 17.10 -4.93
CA ASN A 231 8.93 18.18 -3.97
C ASN A 231 10.08 18.00 -2.97
N GLY A 232 11.19 18.70 -3.20
CA GLY A 232 12.41 18.60 -2.38
C GLY A 232 12.36 19.27 -1.00
N ALA A 233 11.19 19.74 -0.51
CA ALA A 233 11.12 20.50 0.73
C ALA A 233 11.64 19.73 1.96
N MET A 234 11.34 18.43 2.04
CA MET A 234 11.68 17.56 3.19
C MET A 234 12.55 16.35 2.82
N VAL A 235 12.70 16.07 1.52
CA VAL A 235 13.36 14.86 1.02
C VAL A 235 14.61 15.21 0.23
N ASP A 236 15.56 14.27 0.24
CA ASP A 236 16.70 14.26 -0.67
C ASP A 236 16.47 13.21 -1.75
N VAL A 237 16.98 13.47 -2.95
CA VAL A 237 17.07 12.51 -4.05
C VAL A 237 18.50 12.04 -4.15
N LEU A 238 18.73 10.76 -3.90
CA LEU A 238 20.04 10.15 -3.79
C LEU A 238 20.22 9.09 -4.88
N PRO A 239 21.44 8.91 -5.44
CA PRO A 239 21.71 7.78 -6.32
C PRO A 239 21.65 6.46 -5.55
N VAL A 240 21.30 5.37 -6.24
CA VAL A 240 21.41 4.02 -5.68
C VAL A 240 22.77 3.45 -6.06
N SER A 241 23.62 3.15 -5.06
CA SER A 241 24.94 2.58 -5.30
C SER A 241 24.85 1.16 -5.86
N ALA A 242 25.69 0.84 -6.84
CA ALA A 242 25.91 -0.53 -7.32
C ALA A 242 26.89 -1.31 -6.42
N GLU A 243 27.66 -0.61 -5.59
CA GLU A 243 28.57 -1.25 -4.65
C GLU A 243 27.78 -1.92 -3.54
N ARG A 244 28.18 -3.16 -3.23
CA ARG A 244 27.56 -3.93 -2.17
C ARG A 244 27.97 -3.33 -0.83
N ASP A 245 26.99 -3.11 0.04
CA ASP A 245 27.25 -2.77 1.43
C ASP A 245 27.78 -4.01 2.17
N GLU A 246 29.01 -3.91 2.67
CA GLU A 246 29.73 -4.99 3.35
C GLU A 246 29.31 -5.17 4.81
N ASP A 247 28.51 -4.25 5.36
CA ASP A 247 28.04 -4.36 6.74
C ASP A 247 26.97 -5.44 6.87
N ASP A 248 27.33 -6.57 7.47
CA ASP A 248 26.43 -7.69 7.72
C ASP A 248 25.61 -7.56 9.01
N GLY A 249 25.84 -6.51 9.83
CA GLY A 249 25.14 -6.27 11.10
C GLY A 249 23.82 -5.50 10.95
N ALA A 250 23.66 -4.78 9.83
CA ALA A 250 22.42 -4.12 9.45
C ALA A 250 21.50 -5.15 8.79
N GLY A 251 20.25 -5.26 9.23
CA GLY A 251 19.32 -6.26 8.73
C GLY A 251 19.22 -6.21 7.20
N ARG A 252 19.81 -7.20 6.51
CA ARG A 252 19.73 -7.32 5.05
C ARG A 252 18.28 -7.54 4.61
N PRO A 253 17.85 -6.98 3.47
CA PRO A 253 16.54 -7.26 2.92
C PRO A 253 16.41 -8.75 2.57
N GLN A 254 15.22 -9.31 2.77
CA GLN A 254 14.92 -10.73 2.61
C GLN A 254 13.80 -10.93 1.59
N GLN A 255 13.79 -12.08 0.92
CA GLN A 255 12.77 -12.39 -0.08
C GLN A 255 11.36 -12.59 0.48
N ARG A 256 11.23 -12.95 1.74
CA ARG A 256 9.93 -13.17 2.39
C ARG A 256 9.83 -12.29 3.63
N GLY A 257 8.62 -11.83 3.92
CA GLY A 257 8.31 -11.29 5.23
C GLY A 257 8.41 -12.36 6.30
N VAL A 258 8.71 -11.94 7.52
CA VAL A 258 8.72 -12.77 8.73
C VAL A 258 7.32 -12.85 9.30
N ASP A 259 6.65 -11.70 9.44
CA ASP A 259 5.31 -11.55 9.96
C ASP A 259 4.68 -10.21 9.52
N VAL A 260 3.58 -9.81 10.17
CA VAL A 260 2.88 -8.55 9.85
C VAL A 260 3.68 -7.27 10.16
N TYR A 261 4.74 -7.35 10.96
CA TYR A 261 5.57 -6.22 11.38
C TYR A 261 6.86 -6.10 10.57
N ASP A 262 7.34 -7.19 9.97
CA ASP A 262 8.53 -7.21 9.14
C ASP A 262 8.30 -7.97 7.82
N TYR A 263 8.22 -7.21 6.72
CA TYR A 263 8.07 -7.73 5.36
C TYR A 263 9.42 -7.94 4.65
N GLY A 264 10.53 -7.93 5.39
CA GLY A 264 11.86 -8.25 4.90
C GLY A 264 12.53 -7.10 4.15
N MET A 265 12.23 -5.85 4.49
CA MET A 265 12.86 -4.69 3.82
C MET A 265 14.19 -4.25 4.44
N GLY A 266 14.54 -4.79 5.60
CA GLY A 266 15.83 -4.53 6.22
C GLY A 266 16.04 -3.07 6.62
N ASP A 267 17.31 -2.65 6.72
CA ASP A 267 17.70 -1.32 7.17
C ASP A 267 17.53 -0.23 6.10
N MET A 268 16.64 0.73 6.31
CA MET A 268 16.33 1.81 5.37
C MET A 268 17.51 2.74 5.01
N LEU A 269 18.59 2.75 5.78
CA LEU A 269 19.80 3.53 5.47
C LEU A 269 20.74 2.82 4.50
N ARG A 270 20.64 1.49 4.39
CA ARG A 270 21.62 0.62 3.74
C ARG A 270 20.97 -0.36 2.77
N HIS A 271 21.81 -1.12 2.05
CA HIS A 271 21.40 -2.22 1.15
C HIS A 271 20.33 -1.85 0.11
N ASP A 272 20.33 -0.60 -0.37
CA ASP A 272 19.29 -0.08 -1.28
C ASP A 272 19.16 -0.92 -2.57
N ALA A 273 20.27 -1.29 -3.19
CA ALA A 273 20.27 -2.13 -4.39
C ALA A 273 19.70 -3.53 -4.14
N GLU A 274 20.04 -4.15 -3.01
CA GLU A 274 19.51 -5.48 -2.63
C GLU A 274 18.00 -5.40 -2.36
N ARG A 275 17.56 -4.36 -1.65
CA ARG A 275 16.13 -4.14 -1.34
C ARG A 275 15.33 -3.90 -2.62
N LEU A 276 15.83 -3.03 -3.49
CA LEU A 276 15.19 -2.74 -4.76
C LEU A 276 15.09 -4.00 -5.62
N ARG A 277 16.14 -4.83 -5.66
CA ARG A 277 16.11 -6.11 -6.37
C ARG A 277 15.02 -7.04 -5.81
N VAL A 278 14.90 -7.18 -4.49
CA VAL A 278 13.81 -7.94 -3.85
C VAL A 278 12.45 -7.42 -4.29
N LEU A 279 12.24 -6.09 -4.29
CA LEU A 279 10.97 -5.49 -4.71
C LEU A 279 10.63 -5.83 -6.16
N VAL A 280 11.59 -5.69 -7.08
CA VAL A 280 11.39 -5.98 -8.51
C VAL A 280 11.17 -7.47 -8.76
N GLU A 281 11.90 -8.36 -8.06
CA GLU A 281 11.71 -9.81 -8.14
C GLU A 281 10.34 -10.23 -7.62
N ARG A 282 9.88 -9.69 -6.49
CA ARG A 282 8.52 -9.93 -5.97
C ARG A 282 7.46 -9.40 -6.94
N HIS A 283 7.66 -8.21 -7.50
CA HIS A 283 6.73 -7.65 -8.49
C HIS A 283 6.62 -8.55 -9.73
N HIS A 284 7.75 -9.02 -10.27
CA HIS A 284 7.75 -9.97 -11.38
C HIS A 284 7.05 -11.30 -11.00
N LEU A 285 7.36 -11.86 -9.83
CA LEU A 285 6.77 -13.10 -9.33
C LEU A 285 5.24 -13.01 -9.26
N TYR A 286 4.70 -11.94 -8.69
CA TYR A 286 3.26 -11.81 -8.44
C TYR A 286 2.49 -11.34 -9.68
N THR A 287 3.11 -10.55 -10.54
CA THR A 287 2.38 -9.90 -11.64
C THR A 287 2.70 -10.41 -13.04
N GLY A 288 3.82 -11.13 -13.20
CA GLY A 288 4.37 -11.49 -14.50
C GLY A 288 4.84 -10.28 -15.31
N SER A 289 5.09 -9.13 -14.67
CA SER A 289 5.51 -7.89 -15.33
C SER A 289 6.72 -8.10 -16.25
N LYS A 290 6.56 -7.70 -17.53
CA LYS A 290 7.63 -7.69 -18.52
C LYS A 290 8.68 -6.65 -18.18
N ARG A 291 8.25 -5.47 -17.74
CA ARG A 291 9.14 -4.39 -17.31
C ARG A 291 10.03 -4.79 -16.14
N ALA A 292 9.45 -5.46 -15.14
CA ALA A 292 10.23 -6.02 -14.04
C ALA A 292 11.26 -7.05 -14.53
N ARG A 293 10.87 -7.92 -15.47
CA ARG A 293 11.78 -8.89 -16.09
C ARG A 293 12.94 -8.19 -16.81
N GLU A 294 12.65 -7.19 -17.63
CA GLU A 294 13.66 -6.42 -18.38
C GLU A 294 14.64 -5.70 -17.45
N ILE A 295 14.15 -5.12 -16.35
CA ILE A 295 14.99 -4.48 -15.32
C ILE A 295 15.92 -5.51 -14.69
N LEU A 296 15.41 -6.69 -14.34
CA LEU A 296 16.21 -7.76 -13.72
C LEU A 296 17.26 -8.33 -14.66
N ASP A 297 16.95 -8.41 -15.95
CA ASP A 297 17.84 -8.96 -16.98
C ASP A 297 18.99 -8.03 -17.29
N ASN A 298 18.73 -6.73 -17.22
CA ASN A 298 19.69 -5.67 -17.50
C ASN A 298 20.05 -4.90 -16.22
N TRP A 299 20.12 -5.61 -15.08
CA TRP A 299 20.22 -4.99 -13.76
C TRP A 299 21.38 -3.99 -13.62
N ALA A 300 22.56 -4.32 -14.15
CA ALA A 300 23.73 -3.45 -14.09
C ALA A 300 23.52 -2.11 -14.83
N GLU A 301 22.72 -2.10 -15.90
CA GLU A 301 22.40 -0.89 -16.67
C GLU A 301 21.15 -0.17 -16.12
N ALA A 302 20.24 -0.92 -15.49
CA ALA A 302 19.03 -0.39 -14.92
C ALA A 302 19.27 0.29 -13.57
N LEU A 303 20.11 -0.29 -12.70
CA LEU A 303 20.33 0.19 -11.33
C LEU A 303 20.76 1.66 -11.26
N PRO A 304 21.71 2.17 -12.08
CA PRO A 304 22.11 3.57 -12.04
C PRO A 304 21.01 4.56 -12.44
N LYS A 305 19.92 4.09 -13.07
CA LYS A 305 18.75 4.90 -13.44
C LYS A 305 17.71 4.97 -12.31
N PHE A 306 17.93 4.24 -11.22
CA PHE A 306 17.10 4.39 -10.03
C PHE A 306 17.63 5.50 -9.13
N VAL A 307 16.69 6.27 -8.60
CA VAL A 307 16.95 7.24 -7.54
C VAL A 307 16.18 6.85 -6.28
N LYS A 308 16.80 7.09 -5.13
CA LYS A 308 16.20 6.95 -3.80
C LYS A 308 15.68 8.29 -3.33
N VAL A 309 14.43 8.33 -2.89
CA VAL A 309 13.82 9.46 -2.20
C VAL A 309 13.83 9.17 -0.71
N MET A 310 14.56 9.98 0.04
CA MET A 310 14.76 9.80 1.47
C MET A 310 14.44 11.08 2.25
N PRO A 311 13.49 11.07 3.20
CA PRO A 311 13.24 12.22 4.06
C PRO A 311 14.43 12.51 4.97
N ARG A 312 14.87 13.78 5.01
CA ARG A 312 16.06 14.22 5.77
C ARG A 312 15.95 13.94 7.26
N ASP A 313 14.80 14.27 7.84
CA ASP A 313 14.56 14.09 9.27
C ASP A 313 14.44 12.60 9.64
N TYR A 314 13.84 11.78 8.76
CA TYR A 314 13.79 10.34 8.94
C TYR A 314 15.19 9.72 8.91
N ALA A 315 16.01 10.09 7.92
CA ALA A 315 17.39 9.61 7.84
C ALA A 315 18.21 9.99 9.07
N ARG A 316 18.03 11.20 9.58
CA ARG A 316 18.67 11.66 10.83
C ARG A 316 18.22 10.83 12.03
N ALA A 317 16.92 10.57 12.17
CA ALA A 317 16.38 9.78 13.27
C ALA A 317 16.90 8.34 13.24
N LEU A 318 16.96 7.69 12.06
CA LEU A 318 17.50 6.34 11.93
C LEU A 318 18.99 6.27 12.32
N ARG A 319 19.81 7.22 11.86
CA ARG A 319 21.24 7.27 12.23
C ARG A 319 21.44 7.48 13.74
N GLN A 320 20.57 8.29 14.36
CA GLN A 320 20.61 8.47 15.80
C GLN A 320 20.26 7.16 16.55
N MET A 321 19.20 6.46 16.13
CA MET A 321 18.82 5.17 16.72
C MET A 321 19.92 4.10 16.52
N GLU A 322 20.59 4.08 15.35
CA GLU A 322 21.72 3.20 15.08
C GLU A 322 22.89 3.48 16.05
N ALA A 323 23.25 4.76 16.23
CA ALA A 323 24.31 5.17 17.16
C ALA A 323 23.99 4.80 18.62
N GLU A 324 22.76 5.07 19.08
CA GLU A 324 22.30 4.72 20.43
C GLU A 324 22.33 3.19 20.65
N ARG A 325 21.94 2.40 19.64
CA ARG A 325 22.01 0.93 19.70
C ARG A 325 23.46 0.43 19.80
N LEU A 326 24.39 1.01 19.04
CA LEU A 326 25.80 0.63 19.07
C LEU A 326 26.45 0.98 20.41
N GLU A 327 26.14 2.16 20.97
CA GLU A 327 26.60 2.57 22.30
C GLU A 327 26.06 1.65 23.40
N ALA A 328 24.77 1.30 23.36
CA ALA A 328 24.18 0.35 24.31
C ALA A 328 24.83 -1.04 24.21
N ALA A 329 25.15 -1.49 23.00
CA ALA A 329 25.83 -2.78 22.78
C ALA A 329 27.28 -2.77 23.29
N SER A 330 28.02 -1.66 23.15
CA SER A 330 29.37 -1.55 23.70
C SER A 330 29.36 -1.54 25.23
N VAL A 331 28.43 -0.81 25.86
CA VAL A 331 28.29 -0.78 27.33
C VAL A 331 27.92 -2.15 27.89
N ALA A 332 27.09 -2.94 27.18
CA ALA A 332 26.73 -4.29 27.62
C ALA A 332 27.86 -5.32 27.45
N ALA A 333 28.90 -5.01 26.66
CA ALA A 333 30.04 -5.87 26.43
C ALA A 333 31.22 -5.59 27.38
N GLU A 334 31.20 -4.45 28.09
CA GLU A 334 32.13 -4.08 29.18
C GLU A 334 31.68 -4.66 30.53
#